data_AF-A0AAD7UB51-F1
#
_entry.id   AF-A0AAD7UB51-F1
#
_cell.length_a   1.000
_cell.length_b   1.000
_cell.length_c   1.000
_cell.angle_alpha   90.00
_cell.angle_beta   90.00
_cell.angle_gamma   90.00
#
_symmetry.space_group_name_H-M   'P 1'
#
loop_
_entity.id
_entity.type
_entity.pdbx_description
1 polymer ?
#
loop_
_entity_poly.entity_id
_entity_poly.type
_entity_poly.pdbx_seq_one_letter_code
_entity_poly.pdbx_strand_id
1 'polypeptide(L)'
;MCKRSAVLLKRWWVSVAANALRHALNSVIASATDAFWDERGVCSLCLGALERIDDHVNNVLKAAASYAPRGATGASRQVLRECAPAVELSLTVPATLLIRHTAAVETFDGEPTVACAHGAKDALRMMLHHSLGLDEFFGEDHENVGRRVLKTLTISVNVEAPNQDDEIEALPRRLQPQPPRPTRSRRGANKRRRTEIAMPPGRVADALTRLSNAERSSLATRLFAQTRPPAELRPVFVQASCARESVYVVGRYRKLSRVMPQTPWTVEGRRKGVSSVEEVLAEAIRPAFTSVGAIKFLASGREDCDVRMLGPGRPFGVEVVDPRALAGDAFSCAQVAAAVSRISTALKAPVEAVDLRVADKAAVVAVDASAGTKRKTYACVIWVERPLETSDASEIAAISNLEVAQKTPVRVMHTRSLATRIRVVHKMELNAYNSHFGVLHITTAAGMYIKEFVHGDFGRTTPSLGDLLGTRADILQLDVVDIELDEDPQPHPDAQSNFAS
;
A
#
# COMPACT_ATOMS: atom_id res chain seq x y z
N MET A 1 -23.13 13.53 -27.58
CA MET A 1 -22.05 13.67 -28.57
C MET A 1 -20.96 14.59 -28.01
N CYS A 2 -19.76 14.14 -27.66
CA CYS A 2 -19.37 12.81 -27.23
C CYS A 2 -18.06 12.93 -26.44
N LYS A 3 -17.97 12.40 -25.21
CA LYS A 3 -16.68 12.14 -24.55
C LYS A 3 -15.75 11.33 -25.48
N ARG A 4 -16.32 10.50 -26.37
CA ARG A 4 -15.60 9.83 -27.47
C ARG A 4 -14.96 10.80 -28.49
N SER A 5 -15.55 11.97 -28.77
CA SER A 5 -15.00 12.97 -29.70
C SER A 5 -13.80 13.71 -29.09
N ALA A 6 -13.81 13.97 -27.78
CA ALA A 6 -12.65 14.54 -27.07
C ALA A 6 -11.50 13.54 -26.88
N VAL A 7 -11.82 12.25 -26.67
CA VAL A 7 -10.84 11.15 -26.62
C VAL A 7 -10.25 10.87 -28.00
N LEU A 8 -11.06 10.89 -29.07
CA LEU A 8 -10.59 10.80 -30.45
C LEU A 8 -9.75 12.02 -30.85
N LEU A 9 -10.13 13.23 -30.44
CA LEU A 9 -9.29 14.42 -30.63
C LEU A 9 -7.97 14.29 -29.89
N LYS A 10 -7.94 13.82 -28.63
CA LYS A 10 -6.68 13.58 -27.88
C LYS A 10 -5.82 12.50 -28.50
N ARG A 11 -6.40 11.36 -28.92
CA ARG A 11 -5.69 10.28 -29.63
C ARG A 11 -5.12 10.76 -30.97
N TRP A 12 -5.90 11.55 -31.71
CA TRP A 12 -5.45 12.17 -32.95
C TRP A 12 -4.36 13.20 -32.69
N TRP A 13 -4.50 14.05 -31.66
CA TRP A 13 -3.48 15.04 -31.27
C TRP A 13 -2.19 14.39 -30.77
N VAL A 14 -2.25 13.31 -29.99
CA VAL A 14 -1.06 12.58 -29.52
C VAL A 14 -0.37 11.83 -30.65
N SER A 15 -1.11 11.22 -31.57
CA SER A 15 -0.55 10.53 -32.74
C SER A 15 0.03 11.50 -33.78
N VAL A 16 -0.70 12.58 -34.09
CA VAL A 16 -0.25 13.65 -34.97
C VAL A 16 0.89 14.42 -34.32
N ALA A 17 0.85 14.73 -33.02
CA ALA A 17 1.97 15.36 -32.33
C ALA A 17 3.14 14.41 -32.16
N ALA A 18 2.98 13.11 -31.92
CA ALA A 18 4.12 12.19 -31.84
C ALA A 18 4.79 12.00 -33.21
N ASN A 19 4.02 11.92 -34.30
CA ASN A 19 4.57 11.86 -35.66
C ASN A 19 5.10 13.21 -36.14
N ALA A 20 4.42 14.32 -35.83
CA ALA A 20 4.89 15.66 -36.15
C ALA A 20 6.05 16.09 -35.26
N LEU A 21 6.15 15.61 -34.02
CA LEU A 21 7.29 15.83 -33.13
C LEU A 21 8.41 14.86 -33.44
N ARG A 22 8.16 13.63 -33.90
CA ARG A 22 9.18 12.76 -34.49
C ARG A 22 9.66 13.33 -35.83
N HIS A 23 8.80 13.91 -36.66
CA HIS A 23 9.18 14.60 -37.88
C HIS A 23 9.83 15.95 -37.61
N ALA A 24 9.43 16.70 -36.57
CA ALA A 24 10.02 17.96 -36.18
C ALA A 24 11.32 17.75 -35.40
N LEU A 25 11.42 16.72 -34.56
CA LEU A 25 12.69 16.26 -33.99
C LEU A 25 13.56 15.75 -35.12
N ASN A 26 13.10 14.86 -36.00
CA ASN A 26 13.91 14.41 -37.13
C ASN A 26 14.25 15.55 -38.11
N SER A 27 13.42 16.58 -38.26
CA SER A 27 13.73 17.75 -39.08
C SER A 27 14.65 18.73 -38.37
N VAL A 28 14.53 18.91 -37.05
CA VAL A 28 15.46 19.67 -36.19
C VAL A 28 16.79 18.93 -36.05
N ILE A 29 16.79 17.60 -36.03
CA ILE A 29 17.95 16.70 -36.03
C ILE A 29 18.60 16.69 -37.41
N ALA A 30 17.82 16.73 -38.49
CA ALA A 30 18.32 16.79 -39.86
C ALA A 30 18.70 18.22 -40.30
N SER A 31 18.15 19.27 -39.67
CA SER A 31 18.52 20.67 -39.89
C SER A 31 19.59 21.16 -38.91
N ALA A 32 19.78 20.48 -37.78
CA ALA A 32 20.91 20.66 -36.89
C ALA A 32 22.15 20.12 -37.59
N THR A 33 23.02 21.05 -37.97
CA THR A 33 24.41 20.81 -38.39
C THR A 33 25.09 19.74 -37.52
N ASP A 34 26.13 19.05 -38.05
CA ASP A 34 27.01 18.07 -37.36
C ASP A 34 27.52 18.50 -35.95
N ALA A 35 27.30 19.77 -35.55
CA ALA A 35 27.62 20.35 -34.25
C ALA A 35 26.87 19.75 -33.05
N PHE A 36 25.77 18.99 -33.24
CA PHE A 36 24.97 18.42 -32.12
C PHE A 36 25.24 16.95 -31.82
N TRP A 37 25.96 16.28 -32.71
CA TRP A 37 26.19 14.85 -32.64
C TRP A 37 27.65 14.60 -32.32
N ASP A 38 27.93 13.70 -31.37
CA ASP A 38 29.30 13.18 -31.24
C ASP A 38 29.61 12.22 -32.40
N GLU A 39 30.87 11.80 -32.53
CA GLU A 39 31.32 10.90 -33.59
C GLU A 39 30.61 9.52 -33.56
N ARG A 40 29.86 9.21 -32.50
CA ARG A 40 29.07 7.98 -32.31
C ARG A 40 27.57 8.18 -32.55
N GLY A 41 27.14 9.39 -32.93
CA GLY A 41 25.73 9.71 -33.16
C GLY A 41 24.92 9.86 -31.86
N VAL A 42 25.54 10.30 -30.76
CA VAL A 42 24.83 10.68 -29.53
C VAL A 42 24.51 12.17 -29.57
N CYS A 43 23.22 12.51 -29.43
CA CYS A 43 22.76 13.89 -29.38
C CYS A 43 23.21 14.59 -28.09
N SER A 44 23.78 15.78 -28.24
CA SER A 44 24.23 16.62 -27.13
C SER A 44 23.09 17.23 -26.31
N LEU A 45 21.83 17.11 -26.75
CA LEU A 45 20.65 17.60 -26.01
C LEU A 45 20.07 16.54 -25.08
N CYS A 46 19.77 15.36 -25.64
CA CYS A 46 19.08 14.29 -24.92
C CYS A 46 20.00 13.13 -24.52
N LEU A 47 21.28 13.17 -24.91
CA LEU A 47 22.30 12.16 -24.58
C LEU A 47 21.84 10.72 -24.89
N GLY A 48 21.23 10.48 -26.04
CA GLY A 48 20.78 9.13 -26.41
C GLY A 48 19.39 8.74 -25.89
N ALA A 49 18.73 9.59 -25.09
CA ALA A 49 17.46 9.25 -24.46
C ALA A 49 16.30 9.08 -25.45
N LEU A 50 16.35 9.77 -26.60
CA LEU A 50 15.29 9.72 -27.62
C LEU A 50 15.64 8.75 -28.75
N GLU A 51 16.94 8.59 -29.03
CA GLU A 51 17.48 7.73 -30.07
C GLU A 51 17.34 6.25 -29.72
N ARG A 52 17.43 5.91 -28.42
CA ARG A 52 17.43 4.53 -27.92
C ARG A 52 16.06 4.10 -27.39
N ILE A 53 14.99 4.63 -27.96
CA ILE A 53 13.62 4.38 -27.48
C ILE A 53 13.28 2.88 -27.44
N ASP A 54 13.76 2.09 -28.41
CA ASP A 54 13.49 0.65 -28.47
C ASP A 54 14.18 -0.10 -27.31
N ASP A 55 15.39 0.31 -26.92
CA ASP A 55 16.07 -0.23 -25.73
C ASP A 55 15.26 0.07 -24.46
N HIS A 56 14.72 1.29 -24.37
CA HIS A 56 13.93 1.73 -23.22
C HIS A 56 12.61 0.95 -23.13
N VAL A 57 11.93 0.75 -24.25
CA VAL A 57 10.74 -0.10 -24.36
C VAL A 57 11.04 -1.53 -23.94
N ASN A 58 12.14 -2.11 -24.41
CA ASN A 58 12.56 -3.46 -24.03
C ASN A 58 12.82 -3.60 -22.53
N ASN A 59 13.46 -2.60 -21.90
CA ASN A 59 13.68 -2.60 -20.46
C ASN A 59 12.36 -2.53 -19.67
N VAL A 60 11.41 -1.71 -20.13
CA VAL A 60 10.06 -1.64 -19.54
C VAL A 60 9.32 -2.96 -19.67
N LEU A 61 9.31 -3.58 -20.85
CA LEU A 61 8.63 -4.86 -21.09
C LEU A 61 9.25 -5.98 -20.24
N LYS A 62 10.59 -6.01 -20.10
CA LYS A 62 11.29 -6.95 -19.20
C LYS A 62 10.86 -6.75 -17.74
N ALA A 63 10.76 -5.52 -17.26
CA ALA A 63 10.30 -5.22 -15.90
C ALA A 63 8.83 -5.64 -15.67
N ALA A 64 7.98 -5.45 -16.69
CA ALA A 64 6.56 -5.77 -16.63
C ALA A 64 6.25 -7.27 -16.79
N ALA A 65 7.17 -8.08 -17.32
CA ALA A 65 6.94 -9.49 -17.63
C ALA A 65 6.41 -10.31 -16.44
N SER A 66 6.88 -10.02 -15.23
CA SER A 66 6.41 -10.70 -14.00
C SER A 66 4.95 -10.41 -13.64
N TYR A 67 4.34 -9.37 -14.21
CA TYR A 67 2.94 -8.98 -13.98
C TYR A 67 1.98 -9.58 -15.00
N ALA A 68 2.50 -10.25 -16.02
CA ALA A 68 1.72 -10.88 -17.07
C ALA A 68 1.20 -12.26 -16.62
N PRO A 69 -0.03 -12.66 -17.03
CA PRO A 69 -0.55 -13.98 -16.77
C PRO A 69 0.31 -15.08 -17.40
N ARG A 70 0.23 -16.31 -16.86
CA ARG A 70 0.94 -17.47 -17.40
C ARG A 70 0.47 -17.73 -18.83
N GLY A 71 1.41 -17.86 -19.77
CA GLY A 71 1.12 -18.07 -21.18
C GLY A 71 1.11 -16.79 -22.03
N ALA A 72 1.29 -15.61 -21.42
CA ALA A 72 1.59 -14.38 -22.17
C ALA A 72 2.96 -14.53 -22.86
N THR A 73 2.96 -14.97 -24.11
CA THR A 73 4.17 -15.13 -24.92
C THR A 73 4.44 -13.86 -25.71
N GLY A 74 5.56 -13.18 -25.42
CA GLY A 74 6.19 -12.27 -26.38
C GLY A 74 6.62 -10.92 -25.80
N ALA A 75 7.74 -10.41 -26.33
CA ALA A 75 8.19 -9.03 -26.15
C ALA A 75 7.30 -8.04 -26.94
N SER A 76 5.97 -8.14 -26.77
CA SER A 76 5.00 -7.39 -27.55
C SER A 76 4.29 -6.33 -26.72
N ARG A 77 3.95 -5.21 -27.37
CA ARG A 77 3.21 -4.07 -26.78
C ARG A 77 1.87 -4.46 -26.14
N GLN A 78 1.34 -5.63 -26.49
CA GLN A 78 0.06 -6.16 -26.03
C GLN A 78 0.12 -6.78 -24.61
N VAL A 79 1.30 -7.21 -24.14
CA VAL A 79 1.46 -7.83 -22.81
C VAL A 79 1.04 -6.89 -21.67
N LEU A 80 1.27 -5.57 -21.81
CA LEU A 80 0.87 -4.61 -20.77
C LEU A 80 -0.65 -4.57 -20.55
N ARG A 81 -1.45 -4.81 -21.60
CA ARG A 81 -2.92 -4.93 -21.50
C ARG A 81 -3.34 -6.20 -20.77
N GLU A 82 -2.52 -7.25 -20.88
CA GLU A 82 -2.74 -8.49 -20.16
C GLU A 82 -2.34 -8.38 -18.68
N CYS A 83 -1.37 -7.52 -18.38
CA CYS A 83 -0.91 -7.28 -17.02
C CYS A 83 -1.98 -6.61 -16.16
N ALA A 84 -2.58 -5.50 -16.60
CA ALA A 84 -3.44 -4.68 -15.74
C ALA A 84 -4.56 -3.99 -16.53
N PRO A 85 -5.68 -3.62 -15.88
CA PRO A 85 -6.74 -2.83 -16.53
C PRO A 85 -6.34 -1.37 -16.73
N ALA A 86 -5.35 -0.87 -15.99
CA ALA A 86 -4.82 0.47 -16.14
C ALA A 86 -3.31 0.47 -15.94
N VAL A 87 -2.61 1.31 -16.69
CA VAL A 87 -1.15 1.49 -16.61
C VAL A 87 -0.83 2.97 -16.47
N GLU A 88 0.01 3.31 -15.51
CA GLU A 88 0.50 4.67 -15.31
C GLU A 88 2.01 4.72 -15.57
N LEU A 89 2.43 5.61 -16.48
CA LEU A 89 3.84 5.85 -16.75
C LEU A 89 4.35 7.05 -15.94
N SER A 90 5.29 6.79 -15.03
CA SER A 90 6.06 7.77 -14.30
C SER A 90 7.49 7.83 -14.85
N LEU A 91 7.92 9.01 -15.31
CA LEU A 91 9.22 9.23 -15.91
C LEU A 91 10.03 10.23 -15.08
N THR A 92 11.21 9.80 -14.65
CA THR A 92 12.22 10.63 -14.00
C THR A 92 13.41 10.79 -14.92
N VAL A 93 13.81 12.04 -15.18
CA VAL A 93 14.97 12.40 -16.00
C VAL A 93 16.07 13.02 -15.15
N PRO A 94 17.35 12.86 -15.51
CA PRO A 94 18.45 13.42 -14.74
C PRO A 94 18.49 14.93 -14.93
N ALA A 95 19.09 15.62 -13.96
CA ALA A 95 19.19 17.08 -13.97
C ALA A 95 19.88 17.62 -15.24
N THR A 96 20.87 16.89 -15.75
CA THR A 96 21.58 17.11 -17.02
C THR A 96 20.63 17.42 -18.18
N LEU A 97 19.57 16.62 -18.36
CA LEU A 97 18.64 16.84 -19.49
C LEU A 97 17.85 18.13 -19.34
N LEU A 98 17.60 18.58 -18.10
CA LEU A 98 16.94 19.86 -17.83
C LEU A 98 17.88 21.03 -18.12
N ILE A 99 19.14 20.94 -17.68
CA ILE A 99 20.17 21.96 -17.86
C ILE A 99 20.46 22.16 -19.35
N ARG A 100 20.69 21.08 -20.08
CA ARG A 100 20.94 21.09 -21.54
C ARG A 100 19.77 21.65 -22.32
N HIS A 101 18.53 21.31 -21.94
CA HIS A 101 17.34 21.88 -22.57
C HIS A 101 17.26 23.40 -22.38
N THR A 102 17.44 23.89 -21.15
CA THR A 102 17.44 25.35 -20.87
C THR A 102 18.53 26.09 -21.65
N ALA A 103 19.72 25.50 -21.75
CA ALA A 103 20.82 26.06 -22.53
C ALA A 103 20.55 26.06 -24.05
N ALA A 104 19.85 25.05 -24.55
CA ALA A 104 19.49 24.95 -25.97
C ALA A 104 18.43 26.00 -26.35
N VAL A 105 17.40 26.20 -25.52
CA VAL A 105 16.37 27.23 -25.77
C VAL A 105 17.01 28.62 -25.94
N GLU A 106 17.96 28.97 -25.07
CA GLU A 106 18.68 30.26 -25.16
C GLU A 106 19.55 30.38 -26.42
N THR A 107 20.16 29.26 -26.87
CA THR A 107 21.01 29.26 -28.07
C THR A 107 20.21 29.54 -29.35
N PHE A 108 18.90 29.26 -29.34
CA PHE A 108 18.04 29.27 -30.53
C PHE A 108 16.75 30.09 -30.36
N ASP A 109 16.73 31.02 -29.38
CA ASP A 109 15.58 31.89 -29.11
C ASP A 109 15.39 32.88 -30.28
N GLY A 110 14.68 32.43 -31.32
CA GLY A 110 14.56 33.09 -32.62
C GLY A 110 13.98 32.19 -33.73
N GLU A 111 14.06 30.85 -33.58
CA GLU A 111 13.37 29.93 -34.49
C GLU A 111 12.02 29.46 -33.91
N PRO A 112 10.89 29.60 -34.65
CA PRO A 112 9.55 29.24 -34.17
C PRO A 112 9.36 27.75 -33.85
N THR A 113 10.27 26.89 -34.32
CA THR A 113 10.32 25.43 -34.06
C THR A 113 10.81 25.10 -32.65
N VAL A 114 11.63 25.94 -32.01
CA VAL A 114 12.25 25.68 -30.70
C VAL A 114 11.43 26.27 -29.55
N ALA A 115 10.72 27.38 -29.78
CA ALA A 115 9.80 27.99 -28.80
C ALA A 115 8.60 27.08 -28.42
N CYS A 116 8.28 26.10 -29.27
CA CYS A 116 7.26 25.05 -29.05
C CYS A 116 7.87 23.69 -28.67
N ALA A 117 9.18 23.59 -28.44
CA ALA A 117 9.84 22.32 -28.17
C ALA A 117 9.40 21.76 -26.82
N HIS A 118 8.73 20.61 -26.86
CA HIS A 118 8.50 19.80 -25.66
C HIS A 118 9.87 19.43 -25.06
N GLY A 119 10.04 19.59 -23.75
CA GLY A 119 11.29 19.21 -23.10
C GLY A 119 11.63 17.73 -23.33
N ALA A 120 12.90 17.35 -23.27
CA ALA A 120 13.35 15.97 -23.49
C ALA A 120 12.55 14.94 -22.66
N LYS A 121 12.10 15.34 -21.46
CA LYS A 121 11.19 14.56 -20.61
C LYS A 121 9.83 14.30 -21.26
N ASP A 122 9.19 15.34 -21.79
CA ASP A 122 7.85 15.23 -22.37
C ASP A 122 7.88 14.50 -23.71
N ALA A 123 8.91 14.75 -24.53
CA ALA A 123 9.16 14.00 -25.76
C ALA A 123 9.38 12.51 -25.46
N LEU A 124 10.25 12.17 -24.50
CA LEU A 124 10.48 10.79 -24.09
C LEU A 124 9.21 10.14 -23.53
N ARG A 125 8.44 10.87 -22.72
CA ARG A 125 7.15 10.40 -22.19
C ARG A 125 6.19 10.05 -23.33
N MET A 126 6.02 10.93 -24.31
CA MET A 126 5.14 10.71 -25.46
C MET A 126 5.61 9.52 -26.31
N MET A 127 6.91 9.43 -26.60
CA MET A 127 7.48 8.33 -27.37
C MET A 127 7.32 6.99 -26.67
N LEU A 128 7.56 6.93 -25.35
CA LEU A 128 7.33 5.72 -24.56
C LEU A 128 5.83 5.37 -24.52
N HIS A 129 4.96 6.37 -24.34
CA HIS A 129 3.52 6.18 -24.29
C HIS A 129 3.00 5.54 -25.59
N HIS A 130 3.40 6.09 -26.73
CA HIS A 130 3.05 5.57 -28.05
C HIS A 130 3.69 4.19 -28.30
N SER A 131 4.99 4.04 -28.02
CA SER A 131 5.74 2.82 -28.30
C SER A 131 5.38 1.65 -27.38
N LEU A 132 4.76 1.91 -26.24
CA LEU A 132 4.20 0.90 -25.33
C LEU A 132 2.70 0.65 -25.57
N GLY A 133 2.08 1.37 -26.51
CA GLY A 133 0.64 1.24 -26.80
C GLY A 133 -0.25 1.74 -25.66
N LEU A 134 0.23 2.65 -24.81
CA LEU A 134 -0.52 3.12 -23.64
C LEU A 134 -1.72 4.00 -24.02
N ASP A 135 -1.74 4.56 -25.24
CA ASP A 135 -2.87 5.32 -25.82
C ASP A 135 -4.18 4.54 -25.85
N GLU A 136 -4.06 3.21 -25.79
CA GLU A 136 -5.18 2.29 -25.84
C GLU A 136 -5.88 2.11 -24.49
N PHE A 137 -5.25 2.49 -23.37
CA PHE A 137 -5.83 2.44 -22.03
C PHE A 137 -6.74 3.64 -21.71
N PHE A 138 -6.75 4.67 -22.57
CA PHE A 138 -7.62 5.84 -22.40
C PHE A 138 -9.03 5.59 -22.95
N GLY A 139 -10.01 5.55 -22.06
CA GLY A 139 -11.44 5.64 -22.40
C GLY A 139 -12.17 4.32 -22.62
N GLU A 140 -11.57 3.18 -22.24
CA GLU A 140 -12.29 1.92 -22.13
C GLU A 140 -12.68 1.69 -20.67
N ASP A 141 -13.98 1.70 -20.39
CA ASP A 141 -14.54 1.02 -19.22
C ASP A 141 -14.26 -0.46 -19.45
N HIS A 142 -13.14 -0.96 -18.94
CA HIS A 142 -12.81 -2.38 -19.05
C HIS A 142 -13.83 -3.18 -18.23
N GLU A 143 -14.94 -3.57 -18.86
CA GLU A 143 -15.89 -4.59 -18.43
C GLU A 143 -15.27 -6.00 -18.45
N ASN A 144 -13.98 -6.15 -18.10
CA ASN A 144 -13.40 -7.45 -17.82
C ASN A 144 -13.76 -7.85 -16.39
N VAL A 145 -14.99 -8.34 -16.23
CA VAL A 145 -15.63 -8.74 -14.98
C VAL A 145 -14.74 -9.67 -14.12
N GLY A 146 -13.81 -10.43 -14.71
CA GLY A 146 -12.90 -11.34 -14.00
C GLY A 146 -11.61 -10.72 -13.41
N ARG A 147 -11.14 -9.57 -13.93
CA ARG A 147 -9.85 -8.93 -13.51
C ARG A 147 -10.02 -7.76 -12.53
N ARG A 148 -11.25 -7.48 -12.08
CA ARG A 148 -11.63 -6.30 -11.26
C ARG A 148 -10.79 -6.08 -10.00
N VAL A 149 -10.11 -7.12 -9.50
CA VAL A 149 -9.26 -7.03 -8.31
C VAL A 149 -7.90 -6.43 -8.61
N LEU A 150 -7.34 -6.66 -9.80
CA LEU A 150 -6.06 -6.09 -10.18
C LEU A 150 -6.25 -4.61 -10.51
N LYS A 151 -5.41 -3.76 -9.89
CA LYS A 151 -5.46 -2.31 -10.02
C LYS A 151 -4.38 -1.78 -10.97
N THR A 152 -4.15 -0.47 -10.95
CA THR A 152 -3.17 0.23 -11.77
C THR A 152 -1.76 -0.35 -11.60
N LEU A 153 -1.10 -0.60 -12.72
CA LEU A 153 0.32 -0.91 -12.80
C LEU A 153 1.09 0.39 -13.05
N THR A 154 1.91 0.81 -12.10
CA THR A 154 2.81 1.96 -12.27
C THR A 154 4.14 1.47 -12.84
N ILE A 155 4.51 2.02 -14.00
CA ILE A 155 5.81 1.82 -14.64
C ILE A 155 6.65 3.05 -14.31
N SER A 156 7.75 2.85 -13.60
CA SER A 156 8.72 3.89 -13.30
C SER A 156 9.94 3.73 -14.18
N VAL A 157 10.23 4.75 -14.98
CA VAL A 157 11.41 4.84 -15.85
C VAL A 157 12.33 5.89 -15.26
N ASN A 158 13.51 5.46 -14.82
CA ASN A 158 14.56 6.32 -14.31
C ASN A 158 15.68 6.43 -15.35
N VAL A 159 15.93 7.64 -15.80
CA VAL A 159 17.00 7.95 -16.75
C VAL A 159 18.19 8.50 -15.95
N GLU A 160 19.35 7.87 -16.08
CA GLU A 160 20.58 8.22 -15.38
C GLU A 160 21.59 8.79 -16.38
N ALA A 161 22.22 9.93 -16.03
CA ALA A 161 23.27 10.55 -16.85
C ALA A 161 24.62 10.43 -16.12
N PRO A 162 25.68 10.00 -16.81
CA PRO A 162 26.99 9.76 -16.19
C PRO A 162 27.75 11.03 -15.79
N ASN A 163 27.45 12.20 -16.38
CA ASN A 163 28.15 13.47 -16.14
C ASN A 163 27.24 14.51 -15.44
N GLN A 164 26.30 14.04 -14.60
CA GLN A 164 25.27 14.90 -14.02
C GLN A 164 25.82 15.93 -13.04
N ASP A 165 26.85 15.58 -12.27
CA ASP A 165 27.41 16.46 -11.27
C ASP A 165 28.19 17.63 -11.90
N ASP A 166 28.99 17.36 -12.93
CA ASP A 166 29.75 18.38 -13.68
C ASP A 166 28.85 19.48 -14.26
N GLU A 167 27.69 19.09 -14.79
CA GLU A 167 26.72 20.05 -15.36
C GLU A 167 25.95 20.81 -14.28
N ILE A 168 25.67 20.19 -13.14
CA ILE A 168 25.09 20.90 -11.99
C ILE A 168 26.10 21.93 -11.46
N GLU A 169 27.39 21.60 -11.41
CA GLU A 169 28.47 22.54 -11.04
C GLU A 169 28.62 23.69 -12.02
N ALA A 170 28.23 23.51 -13.29
CA ALA A 170 28.19 24.59 -14.27
C ALA A 170 27.11 25.66 -13.95
N LEU A 171 26.12 25.38 -13.10
CA LEU A 171 25.17 26.40 -12.66
C LEU A 171 25.88 27.49 -11.82
N PRO A 172 25.42 28.75 -11.85
CA PRO A 172 25.95 29.81 -10.99
C PRO A 172 25.97 29.36 -9.53
N ARG A 173 27.07 29.59 -8.79
CA ARG A 173 27.24 29.14 -7.39
C ARG A 173 26.06 29.50 -6.48
N ARG A 174 25.41 30.66 -6.72
CA ARG A 174 24.24 31.12 -5.96
C ARG A 174 22.98 30.26 -6.18
N LEU A 175 22.91 29.51 -7.28
CA LEU A 175 21.78 28.67 -7.70
C LEU A 175 22.10 27.17 -7.65
N GLN A 176 23.35 26.79 -7.36
CA GLN A 176 23.74 25.39 -7.22
C GLN A 176 22.93 24.74 -6.08
N PRO A 177 22.05 23.78 -6.41
CA PRO A 177 21.17 23.21 -5.41
C PRO A 177 21.97 22.34 -4.44
N GLN A 178 21.70 22.50 -3.15
CA GLN A 178 22.37 21.71 -2.10
C GLN A 178 21.72 20.33 -1.97
N PRO A 179 22.49 19.26 -1.66
CA PRO A 179 21.92 17.94 -1.44
C PRO A 179 20.95 17.95 -0.24
N PRO A 180 19.96 17.03 -0.21
CA PRO A 180 19.11 16.87 0.95
C PRO A 180 19.96 16.62 2.20
N ARG A 181 19.58 17.23 3.34
CA ARG A 181 20.24 16.87 4.60
C ARG A 181 19.98 15.39 4.86
N PRO A 182 21.02 14.58 5.14
CA PRO A 182 20.82 13.17 5.45
C PRO A 182 19.88 13.04 6.66
N THR A 183 18.78 12.32 6.48
CA THR A 183 17.87 12.02 7.58
C THR A 183 18.51 10.95 8.47
N ARG A 184 18.52 11.18 9.79
CA ARG A 184 18.97 10.15 10.76
C ARG A 184 17.92 9.04 10.77
N SER A 185 18.12 7.97 10.01
CA SER A 185 17.33 6.75 10.20
C SER A 185 17.74 6.09 11.52
N ARG A 186 16.77 5.88 12.41
CA ARG A 186 16.95 5.10 13.63
C ARG A 186 16.82 3.62 13.25
N ARG A 187 17.93 2.87 13.14
CA ARG A 187 17.96 1.41 13.38
C ARG A 187 19.40 0.87 13.40
N GLY A 188 19.74 0.20 14.51
CA GLY A 188 20.70 -0.90 14.57
C GLY A 188 22.19 -0.54 14.56
N ALA A 189 22.92 -1.09 15.51
CA ALA A 189 24.35 -0.89 15.74
C ALA A 189 25.24 -1.58 14.68
N ASN A 190 25.20 -1.10 13.44
CA ASN A 190 26.23 -1.43 12.46
C ASN A 190 26.70 -0.17 11.73
N LYS A 191 28.02 -0.10 11.52
CA LYS A 191 28.81 1.05 11.03
C LYS A 191 28.06 1.93 10.02
N ARG A 192 27.90 3.21 10.41
CA ARG A 192 27.33 4.30 9.61
C ARG A 192 28.11 4.47 8.30
N ARG A 193 27.57 4.00 7.17
CA ARG A 193 27.93 4.53 5.86
C ARG A 193 27.04 5.73 5.56
N ARG A 194 27.67 6.89 5.37
CA ARG A 194 27.02 8.11 4.87
C ARG A 194 26.89 7.92 3.36
N THR A 195 25.73 7.51 2.88
CA THR A 195 25.43 7.49 1.45
C THR A 195 25.28 8.93 0.97
N GLU A 196 26.03 9.31 -0.05
CA GLU A 196 25.79 10.56 -0.77
C GLU A 196 24.39 10.49 -1.40
N ILE A 197 23.57 11.50 -1.13
CA ILE A 197 22.20 11.56 -1.67
C ILE A 197 22.30 12.34 -2.98
N ALA A 198 22.00 11.66 -4.09
CA ALA A 198 21.97 12.28 -5.42
C ALA A 198 21.02 13.49 -5.45
N MET A 199 21.40 14.52 -6.21
CA MET A 199 20.64 15.76 -6.32
C MET A 199 19.26 15.54 -6.96
N PRO A 200 18.15 15.88 -6.28
CA PRO A 200 16.82 15.72 -6.86
C PRO A 200 16.62 16.64 -8.09
N PRO A 201 16.19 16.12 -9.26
CA PRO A 201 16.00 16.92 -10.47
C PRO A 201 15.05 18.12 -10.27
N GLY A 202 14.06 18.00 -9.39
CA GLY A 202 13.13 19.10 -9.08
C GLY A 202 13.80 20.34 -8.47
N ARG A 203 14.89 20.18 -7.70
CA ARG A 203 15.65 21.32 -7.17
C ARG A 203 16.45 22.03 -8.26
N VAL A 204 16.93 21.27 -9.25
CA VAL A 204 17.63 21.83 -10.41
C VAL A 204 16.64 22.56 -11.32
N ALA A 205 15.45 21.99 -11.56
CA ALA A 205 14.39 22.66 -12.30
C ALA A 205 14.05 24.04 -11.70
N ASP A 206 13.90 24.12 -10.38
CA ASP A 206 13.67 25.37 -9.65
C ASP A 206 14.87 26.34 -9.67
N ALA A 207 16.10 25.84 -9.74
CA ALA A 207 17.28 26.67 -9.93
C ALA A 207 17.32 27.31 -11.34
N LEU A 208 16.95 26.55 -12.37
CA LEU A 208 16.97 26.99 -13.76
C LEU A 208 16.00 28.16 -14.03
N THR A 209 14.84 28.21 -13.36
CA THR A 209 13.87 29.31 -13.51
C THR A 209 14.38 30.66 -13.00
N ARG A 210 15.41 30.65 -12.14
CA ARG A 210 16.02 31.85 -11.52
C ARG A 210 17.24 32.39 -12.26
N LEU A 211 17.61 31.79 -13.39
CA LEU A 211 18.73 32.26 -14.21
C LEU A 211 18.38 33.59 -14.89
N SER A 212 19.28 34.57 -14.75
CA SER A 212 19.28 35.79 -15.57
C SER A 212 19.68 35.47 -17.02
N ASN A 213 19.33 36.34 -17.96
CA ASN A 213 19.64 36.13 -19.39
C ASN A 213 21.15 35.95 -19.61
N ALA A 214 22.00 36.78 -19.00
CA ALA A 214 23.46 36.64 -19.09
C ALA A 214 23.98 35.30 -18.54
N GLU A 215 23.39 34.77 -17.46
CA GLU A 215 23.74 33.45 -16.92
C GLU A 215 23.26 32.31 -17.83
N ARG A 216 22.11 32.47 -18.51
CA ARG A 216 21.63 31.50 -19.52
C ARG A 216 22.54 31.49 -20.73
N SER A 217 22.91 32.65 -21.29
CA SER A 217 23.81 32.70 -22.45
C SER A 217 25.21 32.17 -22.09
N SER A 218 25.69 32.40 -20.86
CA SER A 218 26.94 31.79 -20.36
C SER A 218 26.84 30.27 -20.22
N LEU A 219 25.70 29.73 -19.78
CA LEU A 219 25.45 28.30 -19.71
C LEU A 219 25.38 27.67 -21.11
N ALA A 220 24.67 28.32 -22.04
CA ALA A 220 24.58 27.96 -23.45
C ALA A 220 25.97 27.87 -24.11
N THR A 221 26.78 28.92 -23.96
CA THR A 221 28.15 28.94 -24.49
C THR A 221 29.01 27.81 -23.92
N ARG A 222 28.90 27.53 -22.62
CA ARG A 222 29.68 26.45 -21.98
C ARG A 222 29.29 25.06 -22.47
N LEU A 223 28.02 24.84 -22.81
CA LEU A 223 27.52 23.53 -23.22
C LEU A 223 27.54 23.32 -24.74
N PHE A 224 27.44 24.38 -25.55
CA PHE A 224 27.22 24.30 -27.00
C PHE A 224 28.17 25.14 -27.87
N ALA A 225 29.03 26.02 -27.33
CA ALA A 225 29.91 26.86 -28.18
C ALA A 225 31.17 26.15 -28.69
N GLN A 226 31.37 24.86 -28.37
CA GLN A 226 32.34 24.05 -29.08
C GLN A 226 31.69 23.56 -30.37
N THR A 227 32.32 23.78 -31.52
CA THR A 227 31.82 23.36 -32.85
C THR A 227 31.69 21.84 -32.99
N ARG A 228 32.08 21.07 -31.97
CA ARG A 228 31.80 19.66 -31.75
C ARG A 228 31.47 19.44 -30.27
N PRO A 229 30.54 18.54 -29.93
CA PRO A 229 30.36 18.12 -28.55
C PRO A 229 31.67 17.52 -28.00
N PRO A 230 31.87 17.46 -26.66
CA PRO A 230 33.04 16.82 -26.06
C PRO A 230 33.29 15.46 -26.70
N ALA A 231 34.56 15.11 -26.94
CA ALA A 231 35.00 14.01 -27.81
C ALA A 231 34.34 12.65 -27.57
N GLU A 232 33.69 12.44 -26.42
CA GLU A 232 32.86 11.27 -26.15
C GLU A 232 31.66 11.62 -25.25
N LEU A 233 30.46 11.79 -25.82
CA LEU A 233 29.23 11.89 -25.03
C LEU A 233 28.81 10.50 -24.57
N ARG A 234 28.68 10.30 -23.26
CA ARG A 234 28.18 9.03 -22.73
C ARG A 234 26.64 9.06 -22.72
N PRO A 235 25.98 8.06 -23.33
CA PRO A 235 24.53 8.05 -23.39
C PRO A 235 23.93 7.82 -22.00
N VAL A 236 22.68 8.25 -21.83
CA VAL A 236 21.92 7.96 -20.63
C VAL A 236 21.63 6.47 -20.50
N PHE A 237 21.55 6.02 -19.25
CA PHE A 237 21.11 4.67 -18.90
C PHE A 237 19.67 4.70 -18.42
N VAL A 238 18.86 3.78 -18.90
CA VAL A 238 17.44 3.72 -18.53
C VAL A 238 17.16 2.46 -17.73
N GLN A 239 16.79 2.68 -16.47
CA GLN A 239 16.29 1.64 -15.59
C GLN A 239 14.76 1.71 -15.57
N ALA A 240 14.12 0.55 -15.70
CA ALA A 240 12.67 0.43 -15.60
C ALA A 240 12.30 -0.50 -14.45
N SER A 241 11.32 -0.09 -13.66
CA SER A 241 10.71 -0.91 -12.61
C SER A 241 9.20 -0.80 -12.68
N CYS A 242 8.50 -1.84 -12.27
CA CYS A 242 7.05 -1.84 -12.19
C CYS A 242 6.60 -2.14 -10.76
N ALA A 243 5.46 -1.57 -10.37
CA ALA A 243 4.77 -1.83 -9.12
C ALA A 243 3.26 -1.81 -9.36
N ARG A 244 2.52 -2.74 -8.77
CA ARG A 244 1.05 -2.73 -8.81
C ARG A 244 0.50 -2.20 -7.49
N GLU A 245 -0.55 -1.39 -7.59
CA GLU A 245 -1.29 -0.98 -6.39
C GLU A 245 -1.78 -2.20 -5.60
N SER A 246 -1.71 -2.10 -4.27
CA SER A 246 -2.12 -3.18 -3.39
C SER A 246 -3.57 -3.61 -3.60
N VAL A 247 -3.82 -4.90 -3.42
CA VAL A 247 -5.15 -5.47 -3.32
C VAL A 247 -5.53 -5.55 -1.85
N TYR A 248 -6.74 -5.13 -1.52
CA TYR A 248 -7.25 -5.18 -0.15
C TYR A 248 -8.40 -6.17 -0.04
N VAL A 249 -8.33 -7.04 0.96
CA VAL A 249 -9.38 -8.01 1.28
C VAL A 249 -9.81 -7.76 2.72
N VAL A 250 -11.10 -7.58 2.96
CA VAL A 250 -11.66 -7.47 4.31
C VAL A 250 -12.62 -8.61 4.57
N GLY A 251 -12.85 -8.90 5.84
CA GLY A 251 -13.86 -9.87 6.28
C GLY A 251 -13.83 -10.01 7.79
N ARG A 252 -14.37 -11.13 8.28
CA ARG A 252 -14.32 -11.48 9.70
C ARG A 252 -13.68 -12.83 9.89
N TYR A 253 -12.88 -12.98 10.94
CA TYR A 253 -12.33 -14.29 11.31
C TYR A 253 -12.99 -14.81 12.59
N ARG A 254 -13.23 -16.12 12.62
CA ARG A 254 -13.49 -16.85 13.86
C ARG A 254 -12.27 -17.64 14.22
N LYS A 255 -11.94 -17.63 15.51
CA LYS A 255 -10.82 -18.35 16.07
C LYS A 255 -11.39 -19.32 17.10
N LEU A 256 -11.45 -20.59 16.75
CA LEU A 256 -12.06 -21.62 17.58
C LEU A 256 -11.03 -22.32 18.49
N SER A 257 -9.74 -22.14 18.23
CA SER A 257 -8.62 -22.68 19.03
C SER A 257 -8.28 -21.80 20.24
N ARG A 258 -7.93 -22.42 21.38
CA ARG A 258 -7.35 -21.76 22.58
C ARG A 258 -5.82 -21.84 22.65
N VAL A 259 -5.17 -22.28 21.58
CA VAL A 259 -3.70 -22.44 21.55
C VAL A 259 -3.08 -21.76 20.33
N MET A 260 -3.80 -20.80 19.75
CA MET A 260 -3.39 -20.10 18.54
C MET A 260 -3.32 -18.59 18.78
N PRO A 261 -2.18 -17.94 18.54
CA PRO A 261 -2.09 -16.48 18.58
C PRO A 261 -2.74 -15.84 17.34
N GLN A 262 -3.15 -14.57 17.45
CA GLN A 262 -3.69 -13.82 16.30
C GLN A 262 -2.60 -13.54 15.25
N THR A 263 -1.40 -13.18 15.69
CA THR A 263 -0.23 -12.85 14.86
C THR A 263 0.94 -13.77 15.23
N PRO A 264 1.94 -13.96 14.35
CA PRO A 264 3.08 -14.85 14.62
C PRO A 264 3.75 -14.53 15.96
N TRP A 265 3.79 -15.52 16.85
CA TRP A 265 4.34 -15.34 18.19
C TRP A 265 5.75 -15.90 18.27
N THR A 266 6.73 -15.01 18.39
CA THR A 266 8.15 -15.37 18.54
C THR A 266 8.70 -14.75 19.81
N VAL A 267 9.35 -15.56 20.65
CA VAL A 267 10.00 -15.13 21.90
C VAL A 267 11.46 -15.55 21.81
N GLU A 268 12.38 -14.60 21.95
CA GLU A 268 13.84 -14.85 21.88
C GLU A 268 14.26 -15.62 20.61
N GLY A 269 13.65 -15.27 19.47
CA GLY A 269 13.92 -15.92 18.18
C GLY A 269 13.30 -17.33 18.03
N ARG A 270 12.63 -17.85 19.06
CA ARG A 270 11.92 -19.14 19.01
C ARG A 270 10.43 -18.94 18.81
N ARG A 271 9.88 -19.60 17.79
CA ARG A 271 8.44 -19.61 17.50
C ARG A 271 7.66 -20.31 18.62
N LYS A 272 6.55 -19.70 19.04
CA LYS A 272 5.59 -20.24 20.00
C LYS A 272 4.28 -20.55 19.27
N GLY A 273 3.82 -21.79 19.39
CA GLY A 273 2.67 -22.29 18.63
C GLY A 273 3.02 -22.70 17.20
N VAL A 274 2.10 -23.40 16.55
CA VAL A 274 2.30 -23.95 15.20
C VAL A 274 2.11 -22.88 14.13
N SER A 275 1.05 -22.06 14.26
CA SER A 275 0.66 -21.03 13.30
C SER A 275 -0.08 -19.88 14.00
N SER A 276 -0.60 -18.92 13.24
CA SER A 276 -1.42 -17.80 13.72
C SER A 276 -2.57 -17.52 12.76
N VAL A 277 -3.58 -16.77 13.23
CA VAL A 277 -4.70 -16.34 12.37
C VAL A 277 -4.21 -15.60 11.13
N GLU A 278 -3.26 -14.68 11.31
CA GLU A 278 -2.60 -13.93 10.23
C GLU A 278 -1.96 -14.86 9.19
N GLU A 279 -1.22 -15.88 9.63
CA GLU A 279 -0.53 -16.79 8.73
C GLU A 279 -1.50 -17.68 7.95
N VAL A 280 -2.54 -18.21 8.60
CA VAL A 280 -3.58 -18.99 7.92
C VAL A 280 -4.24 -18.18 6.81
N LEU A 281 -4.59 -16.91 7.08
CA LEU A 281 -5.18 -16.02 6.08
C LEU A 281 -4.19 -15.69 4.96
N ALA A 282 -2.93 -15.40 5.29
CA ALA A 282 -1.90 -15.08 4.31
C ALA A 282 -1.58 -16.28 3.40
N GLU A 283 -1.49 -17.49 3.95
CA GLU A 283 -1.29 -18.73 3.22
C GLU A 283 -2.48 -19.10 2.34
N ALA A 284 -3.70 -18.75 2.75
CA ALA A 284 -4.90 -18.94 1.93
C ALA A 284 -4.98 -17.95 0.75
N ILE A 285 -4.56 -16.70 0.95
CA ILE A 285 -4.65 -15.64 -0.07
C ILE A 285 -3.50 -15.72 -1.08
N ARG A 286 -2.27 -16.01 -0.63
CA ARG A 286 -1.05 -15.98 -1.46
C ARG A 286 -1.18 -16.78 -2.77
N PRO A 287 -1.72 -18.02 -2.80
CA PRO A 287 -1.80 -18.82 -4.01
C PRO A 287 -2.74 -18.26 -5.09
N ALA A 288 -3.58 -17.27 -4.76
CA ALA A 288 -4.40 -16.59 -5.77
C ALA A 288 -3.55 -15.77 -6.75
N PHE A 289 -2.29 -15.48 -6.39
CA PHE A 289 -1.34 -14.74 -7.20
C PHE A 289 -0.10 -15.59 -7.49
N THR A 290 0.52 -15.34 -8.64
CA THR A 290 1.80 -15.95 -9.04
C THR A 290 2.94 -15.57 -8.10
N SER A 291 2.94 -14.32 -7.63
CA SER A 291 3.84 -13.81 -6.60
C SER A 291 3.22 -12.55 -5.96
N VAL A 292 3.66 -12.24 -4.75
CA VAL A 292 3.25 -11.05 -3.99
C VAL A 292 4.48 -10.49 -3.27
N GLY A 293 4.59 -9.16 -3.17
CA GLY A 293 5.69 -8.53 -2.45
C GLY A 293 5.60 -8.77 -0.95
N ALA A 294 4.44 -8.50 -0.36
CA ALA A 294 4.15 -8.77 1.05
C ALA A 294 2.65 -8.97 1.27
N ILE A 295 2.29 -9.58 2.39
CA ILE A 295 0.92 -9.62 2.89
C ILE A 295 0.95 -8.97 4.27
N LYS A 296 0.16 -7.92 4.47
CA LYS A 296 0.02 -7.26 5.77
C LYS A 296 -1.36 -7.50 6.32
N PHE A 297 -1.43 -7.98 7.55
CA PHE A 297 -2.66 -8.22 8.27
C PHE A 297 -2.94 -7.11 9.27
N LEU A 298 -4.21 -6.72 9.39
CA LEU A 298 -4.70 -5.77 10.36
C LEU A 298 -6.08 -6.22 10.85
N ALA A 299 -6.37 -6.04 12.14
CA ALA A 299 -7.64 -6.44 12.72
C ALA A 299 -8.19 -5.39 13.68
N SER A 300 -9.52 -5.38 13.84
CA SER A 300 -10.21 -4.51 14.80
C SER A 300 -10.00 -5.02 16.23
N GLY A 301 -8.80 -4.78 16.77
CA GLY A 301 -8.35 -5.26 18.07
C GLY A 301 -7.80 -6.70 18.04
N ARG A 302 -7.60 -7.25 19.23
CA ARG A 302 -6.92 -8.54 19.44
C ARG A 302 -7.47 -9.25 20.67
N GLU A 303 -7.47 -10.58 20.62
CA GLU A 303 -7.69 -11.47 21.76
C GLU A 303 -6.39 -12.20 22.17
N ASP A 304 -6.35 -12.70 23.41
CA ASP A 304 -5.25 -13.52 23.91
C ASP A 304 -5.20 -14.89 23.21
N CYS A 305 -4.08 -15.61 23.33
CA CYS A 305 -3.88 -16.92 22.70
C CYS A 305 -4.94 -17.95 23.14
N ASP A 306 -5.33 -17.93 24.41
CA ASP A 306 -6.30 -18.81 25.07
C ASP A 306 -7.77 -18.41 24.89
N VAL A 307 -8.02 -17.29 24.21
CA VAL A 307 -9.36 -16.75 24.00
C VAL A 307 -9.86 -17.11 22.60
N ARG A 308 -11.10 -17.63 22.52
CA ARG A 308 -11.77 -17.86 21.23
C ARG A 308 -12.44 -16.58 20.73
N MET A 309 -12.58 -16.49 19.41
CA MET A 309 -13.40 -15.48 18.74
C MET A 309 -14.53 -16.22 18.01
N LEU A 310 -15.74 -16.13 18.55
CA LEU A 310 -16.95 -16.81 18.12
C LEU A 310 -17.93 -15.85 17.41
N GLY A 311 -19.22 -16.21 17.38
CA GLY A 311 -20.31 -15.37 16.86
C GLY A 311 -20.06 -14.88 15.43
N PRO A 312 -20.29 -13.60 15.10
CA PRO A 312 -19.99 -13.06 13.77
C PRO A 312 -18.50 -13.06 13.41
N GLY A 313 -17.60 -13.18 14.39
CA GLY A 313 -16.15 -13.09 14.20
C GLY A 313 -15.59 -11.67 14.31
N ARG A 314 -14.27 -11.55 14.37
CA ARG A 314 -13.58 -10.26 14.45
C ARG A 314 -13.31 -9.69 13.06
N PRO A 315 -13.67 -8.42 12.79
CA PRO A 315 -13.30 -7.75 11.55
C PRO A 315 -11.79 -7.66 11.34
N PHE A 316 -11.34 -7.96 10.13
CA PHE A 316 -9.95 -7.84 9.71
C PHE A 316 -9.84 -7.30 8.28
N GLY A 317 -8.65 -6.81 7.95
CA GLY A 317 -8.23 -6.41 6.62
C GLY A 317 -6.85 -6.99 6.30
N VAL A 318 -6.66 -7.37 5.05
CA VAL A 318 -5.39 -7.85 4.49
C VAL A 318 -5.02 -6.96 3.31
N GLU A 319 -3.82 -6.39 3.35
CA GLU A 319 -3.18 -5.73 2.24
C GLU A 319 -2.22 -6.71 1.54
N VAL A 320 -2.54 -7.08 0.31
CA VAL A 320 -1.63 -7.80 -0.58
C VAL A 320 -0.83 -6.75 -1.36
N VAL A 321 0.43 -6.58 -0.97
CA VAL A 321 1.34 -5.57 -1.54
C VAL A 321 1.94 -6.08 -2.83
N ASP A 322 1.87 -5.23 -3.85
CA ASP A 322 2.47 -5.47 -5.17
C ASP A 322 2.18 -6.88 -5.74
N PRO A 323 0.89 -7.25 -5.85
CA PRO A 323 0.52 -8.55 -6.37
C PRO A 323 0.86 -8.61 -7.86
N ARG A 324 1.52 -9.70 -8.25
CA ARG A 324 1.81 -10.02 -9.65
C ARG A 324 0.55 -10.60 -10.31
N ALA A 325 0.69 -11.34 -11.41
CA ALA A 325 -0.47 -11.90 -12.09
C ALA A 325 -1.28 -12.85 -11.19
N LEU A 326 -2.59 -12.96 -11.46
CA LEU A 326 -3.41 -14.00 -10.86
C LEU A 326 -2.92 -15.38 -11.30
N ALA A 327 -3.00 -16.36 -10.40
CA ALA A 327 -2.62 -17.73 -10.69
C ALA A 327 -3.72 -18.50 -11.46
N GLY A 328 -4.96 -18.01 -11.44
CA GLY A 328 -6.09 -18.51 -12.21
C GLY A 328 -6.87 -17.35 -12.86
N ASP A 329 -8.07 -17.64 -13.36
CA ASP A 329 -8.83 -16.71 -14.20
C ASP A 329 -9.38 -15.51 -13.43
N ALA A 330 -9.72 -15.69 -12.15
CA ALA A 330 -10.28 -14.65 -11.29
C ALA A 330 -9.89 -14.86 -9.83
N PHE A 331 -9.85 -13.75 -9.08
CA PHE A 331 -9.73 -13.80 -7.62
C PHE A 331 -11.10 -14.08 -7.00
N SER A 332 -11.20 -15.10 -6.16
CA SER A 332 -12.45 -15.49 -5.49
C SER A 332 -12.29 -15.55 -3.98
N CYS A 333 -13.06 -14.70 -3.28
CA CYS A 333 -13.16 -14.74 -1.82
C CYS A 333 -13.68 -16.10 -1.32
N ALA A 334 -14.56 -16.77 -2.07
CA ALA A 334 -15.06 -18.10 -1.71
C ALA A 334 -13.96 -19.16 -1.75
N GLN A 335 -13.06 -19.09 -2.74
CA GLN A 335 -11.89 -19.97 -2.81
C GLN A 335 -10.92 -19.69 -1.66
N VAL A 336 -10.74 -18.43 -1.29
CA VAL A 336 -9.92 -18.05 -0.11
C VAL A 336 -10.53 -18.62 1.17
N ALA A 337 -11.84 -18.47 1.39
CA ALA A 337 -12.53 -19.06 2.56
C ALA A 337 -12.36 -20.59 2.61
N ALA A 338 -12.55 -21.28 1.48
CA ALA A 338 -12.33 -22.72 1.40
C ALA A 338 -10.87 -23.11 1.67
N ALA A 339 -9.89 -22.33 1.20
CA ALA A 339 -8.48 -22.53 1.49
C ALA A 339 -8.17 -22.35 2.98
N VAL A 340 -8.74 -21.33 3.64
CA VAL A 340 -8.68 -21.14 5.10
C VAL A 340 -9.18 -22.39 5.81
N SER A 341 -10.37 -22.91 5.45
CA SER A 341 -10.92 -24.12 6.06
C SER A 341 -9.98 -25.32 5.91
N ARG A 342 -9.42 -25.56 4.72
CA ARG A 342 -8.47 -26.67 4.49
C ARG A 342 -7.20 -26.54 5.34
N ILE A 343 -6.60 -25.36 5.39
CA ILE A 343 -5.38 -25.09 6.17
C ILE A 343 -5.68 -25.29 7.66
N SER A 344 -6.79 -24.71 8.15
CA SER A 344 -7.24 -24.85 9.53
C SER A 344 -7.44 -26.31 9.96
N THR A 345 -8.02 -27.15 9.10
CA THR A 345 -8.17 -28.59 9.35
C THR A 345 -6.82 -29.29 9.43
N ALA A 346 -5.91 -29.01 8.48
CA ALA A 346 -4.57 -29.60 8.48
C ALA A 346 -3.76 -29.25 9.73
N LEU A 347 -3.91 -28.02 10.23
CA LEU A 347 -3.25 -27.54 11.44
C LEU A 347 -3.92 -28.00 12.75
N LYS A 348 -5.10 -28.64 12.68
CA LYS A 348 -5.95 -28.95 13.85
C LYS A 348 -6.20 -27.71 14.73
N ALA A 349 -6.21 -26.54 14.13
CA ALA A 349 -6.36 -25.26 14.79
C ALA A 349 -7.42 -24.46 14.04
N PRO A 350 -8.71 -24.63 14.41
CA PRO A 350 -9.80 -24.16 13.59
C PRO A 350 -9.88 -22.62 13.56
N VAL A 351 -9.62 -22.06 12.38
CA VAL A 351 -9.87 -20.67 12.00
C VAL A 351 -10.84 -20.67 10.82
N GLU A 352 -11.83 -19.81 10.86
CA GLU A 352 -12.76 -19.58 9.74
C GLU A 352 -12.62 -18.14 9.27
N ALA A 353 -12.77 -17.95 7.97
CA ALA A 353 -12.90 -16.62 7.36
C ALA A 353 -14.29 -16.51 6.73
N VAL A 354 -15.05 -15.51 7.18
CA VAL A 354 -16.42 -15.24 6.75
C VAL A 354 -16.52 -13.80 6.25
N ASP A 355 -17.58 -13.49 5.50
CA ASP A 355 -17.83 -12.17 4.91
C ASP A 355 -16.66 -11.58 4.12
N LEU A 356 -15.86 -12.45 3.48
CA LEU A 356 -14.71 -12.04 2.70
C LEU A 356 -15.15 -11.23 1.46
N ARG A 357 -14.62 -10.01 1.31
CA ARG A 357 -14.82 -9.18 0.14
C ARG A 357 -13.56 -8.41 -0.22
N VAL A 358 -13.39 -8.14 -1.51
CA VAL A 358 -12.38 -7.19 -1.98
C VAL A 358 -12.83 -5.78 -1.59
N ALA A 359 -11.89 -4.94 -1.19
CA ALA A 359 -12.16 -3.59 -0.73
C ALA A 359 -11.07 -2.62 -1.20
N ASP A 360 -11.21 -1.36 -0.79
CA ASP A 360 -10.19 -0.34 -0.94
C ASP A 360 -9.33 -0.21 0.33
N LYS A 361 -8.33 0.66 0.24
CA LYS A 361 -7.45 0.98 1.38
C LYS A 361 -8.23 1.60 2.54
N ALA A 362 -9.26 2.41 2.24
CA ALA A 362 -10.06 3.10 3.24
C ALA A 362 -10.81 2.11 4.15
N ALA A 363 -11.38 1.05 3.58
CA ALA A 363 -12.05 0.00 4.34
C ALA A 363 -11.12 -0.71 5.33
N VAL A 364 -9.88 -1.01 4.93
CA VAL A 364 -8.89 -1.64 5.84
C VAL A 364 -8.50 -0.69 6.98
N VAL A 365 -8.34 0.60 6.69
CA VAL A 365 -8.08 1.61 7.73
C VAL A 365 -9.28 1.77 8.67
N ALA A 366 -10.50 1.71 8.14
CA ALA A 366 -11.73 1.78 8.94
C ALA A 366 -11.85 0.59 9.92
N VAL A 367 -11.41 -0.60 9.51
CA VAL A 367 -11.33 -1.78 10.40
C VAL A 367 -10.46 -1.47 11.63
N ASP A 368 -9.28 -0.85 11.45
CA ASP A 368 -8.40 -0.47 12.57
C ASP A 368 -9.04 0.57 13.49
N ALA A 369 -9.55 1.65 12.89
CA ALA A 369 -10.15 2.77 13.62
C ALA A 369 -11.31 2.33 14.51
N SER A 370 -12.02 1.28 14.09
CA SER A 370 -13.16 0.73 14.81
C SER A 370 -12.81 -0.03 16.11
N ALA A 371 -11.54 -0.37 16.34
CA ALA A 371 -11.13 -1.24 17.45
C ALA A 371 -11.38 -0.63 18.84
N GLY A 372 -11.34 0.72 18.91
CA GLY A 372 -11.32 1.50 20.16
C GLY A 372 -12.66 2.09 20.58
N THR A 373 -13.69 2.03 19.73
CA THR A 373 -15.01 2.64 20.02
C THR A 373 -16.10 1.61 20.29
N LYS A 374 -15.94 0.39 19.74
CA LYS A 374 -17.00 -0.60 19.68
C LYS A 374 -17.20 -1.39 20.96
N ARG A 375 -18.47 -1.63 21.31
CA ARG A 375 -18.86 -2.53 22.41
C ARG A 375 -18.50 -3.96 22.04
N LYS A 376 -18.13 -4.73 23.06
CA LYS A 376 -17.71 -6.12 22.89
C LYS A 376 -18.43 -6.96 23.92
N THR A 377 -18.94 -8.10 23.47
CA THR A 377 -19.64 -9.06 24.31
C THR A 377 -18.79 -10.30 24.46
N TYR A 378 -18.66 -10.77 25.69
CA TYR A 378 -17.85 -11.91 26.07
C TYR A 378 -18.67 -12.94 26.83
N ALA A 379 -18.27 -14.20 26.73
CA ALA A 379 -18.73 -15.28 27.59
C ALA A 379 -17.54 -15.81 28.38
N CYS A 380 -17.67 -15.85 29.71
CA CYS A 380 -16.60 -16.21 30.62
C CYS A 380 -17.04 -17.41 31.46
N VAL A 381 -16.31 -18.51 31.43
CA VAL A 381 -16.47 -19.57 32.44
C VAL A 381 -15.75 -19.10 33.68
N ILE A 382 -16.51 -18.87 34.75
CA ILE A 382 -16.00 -18.36 36.02
C ILE A 382 -16.06 -19.43 37.10
N TRP A 383 -15.18 -19.29 38.06
CA TRP A 383 -15.23 -19.99 39.34
C TRP A 383 -15.36 -18.98 40.47
N VAL A 384 -16.11 -19.32 41.51
CA VAL A 384 -16.23 -18.55 42.74
C VAL A 384 -15.99 -19.44 43.96
N GLU A 385 -15.37 -18.86 44.99
CA GLU A 385 -15.00 -19.58 46.21
C GLU A 385 -16.21 -20.00 47.05
N ARG A 386 -17.14 -19.08 47.34
CA ARG A 386 -18.39 -19.43 48.01
C ARG A 386 -19.38 -20.08 47.02
N PRO A 387 -20.33 -20.90 47.49
CA PRO A 387 -21.44 -21.36 46.67
C PRO A 387 -22.24 -20.18 46.07
N LEU A 388 -22.56 -20.25 44.78
CA LEU A 388 -23.47 -19.34 44.09
C LEU A 388 -24.89 -19.52 44.62
N GLU A 389 -25.51 -18.40 44.93
CA GLU A 389 -26.89 -18.31 45.38
C GLU A 389 -27.81 -17.91 44.22
N THR A 390 -29.10 -18.26 44.30
CA THR A 390 -30.07 -17.91 43.26
C THR A 390 -30.21 -16.39 43.09
N SER A 391 -30.02 -15.62 44.17
CA SER A 391 -30.04 -14.16 44.19
C SER A 391 -28.91 -13.55 43.35
N ASP A 392 -27.71 -14.15 43.36
CA ASP A 392 -26.51 -13.63 42.69
C ASP A 392 -26.76 -13.31 41.22
N ALA A 393 -27.47 -14.21 40.51
CA ALA A 393 -27.79 -14.02 39.11
C ALA A 393 -28.65 -12.76 38.87
N SER A 394 -29.66 -12.55 39.73
CA SER A 394 -30.56 -11.39 39.65
C SER A 394 -29.87 -10.09 40.06
N GLU A 395 -29.00 -10.13 41.06
CA GLU A 395 -28.22 -8.97 41.52
C GLU A 395 -27.22 -8.53 40.45
N ILE A 396 -26.47 -9.45 39.87
CA ILE A 396 -25.54 -9.16 38.76
C ILE A 396 -26.29 -8.60 37.54
N ALA A 397 -27.45 -9.17 37.20
CA ALA A 397 -28.25 -8.71 36.06
C ALA A 397 -28.87 -7.32 36.26
N ALA A 398 -29.11 -6.90 37.51
CA ALA A 398 -29.63 -5.58 37.83
C ALA A 398 -28.58 -4.46 37.65
N ILE A 399 -27.29 -4.80 37.64
CA ILE A 399 -26.19 -3.84 37.46
C ILE A 399 -26.05 -3.51 35.97
N SER A 400 -26.20 -2.24 35.64
CA SER A 400 -25.99 -1.71 34.29
C SER A 400 -25.11 -0.47 34.30
N ASN A 401 -24.36 -0.26 33.22
CA ASN A 401 -23.44 0.87 33.05
C ASN A 401 -22.49 1.08 34.26
N LEU A 402 -21.93 -0.01 34.77
CA LEU A 402 -20.99 0.02 35.88
C LEU A 402 -19.65 0.60 35.44
N GLU A 403 -19.22 1.68 36.07
CA GLU A 403 -17.88 2.22 35.90
C GLU A 403 -16.86 1.42 36.71
N VAL A 404 -15.82 0.95 36.03
CA VAL A 404 -14.75 0.14 36.59
C VAL A 404 -13.42 0.84 36.37
N ALA A 405 -12.69 1.10 37.45
CA ALA A 405 -11.33 1.61 37.41
C ALA A 405 -10.33 0.46 37.28
N GLN A 406 -9.71 0.32 36.10
CA GLN A 406 -8.70 -0.70 35.83
C GLN A 406 -7.30 -0.10 35.76
N LYS A 407 -6.41 -0.49 36.69
CA LYS A 407 -4.97 -0.30 36.49
C LYS A 407 -4.48 -1.24 35.39
N THR A 408 -3.38 -0.86 34.74
CA THR A 408 -2.77 -1.67 33.68
C THR A 408 -2.39 -3.06 34.23
N PRO A 409 -2.98 -4.18 33.73
CA PRO A 409 -2.85 -5.49 34.36
C PRO A 409 -1.42 -5.98 34.55
N VAL A 410 -1.17 -6.73 35.63
CA VAL A 410 0.19 -7.17 36.00
C VAL A 410 0.85 -7.89 34.83
N ARG A 411 0.12 -8.80 34.18
CA ARG A 411 0.63 -9.62 33.06
C ARG A 411 1.04 -8.83 31.82
N VAL A 412 0.58 -7.59 31.63
CA VAL A 412 0.94 -6.73 30.48
C VAL A 412 1.79 -5.52 30.87
N MET A 413 2.14 -5.34 32.14
CA MET A 413 2.94 -4.17 32.57
C MET A 413 4.32 -4.08 31.90
N HIS A 414 4.89 -5.22 31.50
CA HIS A 414 6.17 -5.26 30.80
C HIS A 414 6.09 -4.67 29.37
N THR A 415 4.89 -4.56 28.78
CA THR A 415 4.67 -4.04 27.42
C THR A 415 3.83 -2.77 27.37
N ARG A 416 3.16 -2.39 28.47
CA ARG A 416 2.24 -1.25 28.53
C ARG A 416 2.60 -0.32 29.67
N SER A 417 2.47 0.99 29.42
CA SER A 417 2.65 2.00 30.46
C SER A 417 1.61 1.83 31.57
N LEU A 418 2.07 1.98 32.81
CA LEU A 418 1.21 1.95 33.98
C LEU A 418 0.25 3.14 33.94
N ALA A 419 -1.04 2.85 33.84
CA ALA A 419 -2.11 3.84 33.94
C ALA A 419 -3.38 3.18 34.50
N THR A 420 -4.20 3.98 35.18
CA THR A 420 -5.57 3.64 35.56
C THR A 420 -6.53 4.17 34.50
N ARG A 421 -7.46 3.34 34.04
CA ARG A 421 -8.44 3.69 33.02
C ARG A 421 -9.82 3.30 33.51
N ILE A 422 -10.75 4.24 33.44
CA ILE A 422 -12.17 3.98 33.72
C ILE A 422 -12.78 3.34 32.46
N ARG A 423 -13.48 2.22 32.64
CA ARG A 423 -14.18 1.48 31.60
C ARG A 423 -15.59 1.14 32.07
N VAL A 424 -16.52 1.07 31.15
CA VAL A 424 -17.92 0.80 31.45
C VAL A 424 -18.25 -0.65 31.12
N VAL A 425 -18.86 -1.34 32.07
CA VAL A 425 -19.61 -2.58 31.83
C VAL A 425 -21.05 -2.19 31.59
N HIS A 426 -21.55 -2.38 30.38
CA HIS A 426 -22.91 -1.97 30.01
C HIS A 426 -23.95 -2.90 30.61
N LYS A 427 -23.71 -4.22 30.53
CA LYS A 427 -24.62 -5.25 31.02
C LYS A 427 -23.85 -6.52 31.38
N MET A 428 -24.37 -7.25 32.36
CA MET A 428 -23.93 -8.58 32.75
C MET A 428 -25.11 -9.53 32.91
N GLU A 429 -24.89 -10.81 32.65
CA GLU A 429 -25.83 -11.90 32.93
C GLU A 429 -25.04 -13.10 33.44
N LEU A 430 -25.37 -13.58 34.64
CA LEU A 430 -24.71 -14.71 35.28
C LEU A 430 -25.63 -15.93 35.27
N ASN A 431 -25.19 -17.00 34.60
CA ASN A 431 -25.87 -18.29 34.59
C ASN A 431 -25.06 -19.29 35.42
N ALA A 432 -25.55 -19.63 36.62
CA ALA A 432 -24.95 -20.66 37.46
C ALA A 432 -25.15 -22.05 36.84
N TYR A 433 -24.09 -22.87 36.80
CA TYR A 433 -24.15 -24.26 36.34
C TYR A 433 -24.09 -25.24 37.50
N ASN A 434 -23.33 -24.91 38.54
CA ASN A 434 -23.29 -25.64 39.80
C ASN A 434 -22.92 -24.67 40.93
N SER A 435 -22.67 -25.20 42.13
CA SER A 435 -22.35 -24.39 43.31
C SER A 435 -21.18 -23.43 43.11
N HIS A 436 -20.16 -23.75 42.32
CA HIS A 436 -18.95 -22.91 42.21
C HIS A 436 -18.67 -22.37 40.82
N PHE A 437 -19.37 -22.88 39.80
CA PHE A 437 -19.11 -22.53 38.42
C PHE A 437 -20.34 -21.91 37.75
N GLY A 438 -20.09 -20.86 36.99
CA GLY A 438 -21.09 -20.17 36.20
C GLY A 438 -20.51 -19.70 34.86
N VAL A 439 -21.40 -19.28 33.96
CA VAL A 439 -21.01 -18.49 32.78
C VAL A 439 -21.51 -17.08 32.96
N LEU A 440 -20.57 -16.14 32.92
CA LEU A 440 -20.84 -14.70 32.89
C LEU A 440 -20.84 -14.23 31.43
N HIS A 441 -21.99 -13.79 30.95
CA HIS A 441 -22.08 -13.00 29.72
C HIS A 441 -21.93 -11.52 30.09
N ILE A 442 -21.03 -10.82 29.42
CA ILE A 442 -20.69 -9.44 29.77
C ILE A 442 -20.47 -8.60 28.51
N THR A 443 -21.12 -7.45 28.44
CA THR A 443 -20.93 -6.46 27.37
C THR A 443 -20.23 -5.23 27.93
N THR A 444 -19.09 -4.87 27.34
CA THR A 444 -18.23 -3.80 27.85
C THR A 444 -17.86 -2.78 26.79
N ALA A 445 -17.44 -1.60 27.25
CA ALA A 445 -16.72 -0.65 26.43
C ALA A 445 -15.40 -1.24 25.90
N ALA A 446 -14.87 -0.63 24.84
CA ALA A 446 -13.62 -1.07 24.22
C ALA A 446 -12.41 -0.97 25.17
N GLY A 447 -11.50 -1.93 25.06
CA GLY A 447 -10.24 -1.94 25.79
C GLY A 447 -10.36 -2.29 27.28
N MET A 448 -11.50 -2.83 27.70
CA MET A 448 -11.67 -3.43 29.03
C MET A 448 -10.93 -4.77 29.12
N TYR A 449 -10.24 -4.98 30.24
CA TYR A 449 -9.53 -6.22 30.54
C TYR A 449 -10.45 -7.17 31.32
N ILE A 450 -11.05 -8.14 30.62
CA ILE A 450 -12.12 -8.98 31.16
C ILE A 450 -11.63 -9.96 32.24
N LYS A 451 -10.44 -10.56 32.04
CA LYS A 451 -9.85 -11.46 33.04
C LYS A 451 -9.71 -10.73 34.37
N GLU A 452 -9.10 -9.55 34.32
CA GLU A 452 -8.86 -8.71 35.49
C GLU A 452 -10.12 -8.12 36.11
N PHE A 453 -11.19 -7.93 35.33
CA PHE A 453 -12.51 -7.61 35.90
C PHE A 453 -13.07 -8.78 36.72
N VAL A 454 -12.88 -10.03 36.29
CA VAL A 454 -13.37 -11.20 37.03
C VAL A 454 -12.57 -11.39 38.32
N HIS A 455 -11.25 -11.52 38.23
CA HIS A 455 -10.41 -11.90 39.38
C HIS A 455 -9.82 -10.71 40.18
N GLY A 456 -10.13 -9.47 39.80
CA GLY A 456 -9.74 -8.23 40.50
C GLY A 456 -8.26 -7.82 40.39
N ASP A 457 -7.40 -8.65 39.79
CA ASP A 457 -5.94 -8.43 39.66
C ASP A 457 -5.28 -7.97 40.97
N PHE A 458 -5.59 -8.64 42.09
CA PHE A 458 -5.12 -8.28 43.44
C PHE A 458 -5.52 -6.85 43.87
N GLY A 459 -6.77 -6.46 43.61
CA GLY A 459 -7.31 -5.13 43.94
C GLY A 459 -6.88 -4.01 42.99
N ARG A 460 -6.34 -4.36 41.81
CA ARG A 460 -5.92 -3.38 40.79
C ARG A 460 -7.04 -3.03 39.81
N THR A 461 -8.12 -3.82 39.81
CA THR A 461 -9.39 -3.51 39.14
C THR A 461 -10.49 -3.40 40.19
N THR A 462 -11.20 -2.27 40.23
CA THR A 462 -12.32 -2.09 41.17
C THR A 462 -13.46 -1.26 40.55
N PRO A 463 -14.73 -1.62 40.81
CA PRO A 463 -15.15 -2.93 41.34
C PRO A 463 -14.83 -4.07 40.35
N SER A 464 -14.54 -5.24 40.89
CA SER A 464 -14.37 -6.51 40.19
C SER A 464 -15.58 -7.42 40.43
N LEU A 465 -15.75 -8.50 39.66
CA LEU A 465 -16.82 -9.48 39.90
C LEU A 465 -16.75 -10.07 41.32
N GLY A 466 -15.53 -10.31 41.82
CA GLY A 466 -15.35 -10.77 43.20
C GLY A 466 -15.82 -9.74 44.23
N ASP A 467 -15.57 -8.44 43.99
CA ASP A 467 -16.10 -7.37 44.84
C ASP A 467 -17.63 -7.33 44.80
N LEU A 468 -18.24 -7.52 43.62
CA LEU A 468 -19.68 -7.51 43.44
C LEU A 468 -20.38 -8.69 44.14
N LEU A 469 -19.78 -9.88 44.10
CA LEU A 469 -20.34 -11.09 44.73
C LEU A 469 -19.90 -11.26 46.19
N GLY A 470 -19.02 -10.40 46.72
CA GLY A 470 -18.47 -10.51 48.07
C GLY A 470 -17.64 -11.78 48.29
N THR A 471 -17.02 -12.33 47.24
CA THR A 471 -16.25 -13.59 47.30
C THR A 471 -15.07 -13.53 46.33
N ARG A 472 -14.08 -14.38 46.51
CA ARG A 472 -13.07 -14.58 45.48
C ARG A 472 -13.69 -15.18 44.23
N ALA A 473 -13.30 -14.65 43.07
CA ALA A 473 -13.67 -15.14 41.75
C ALA A 473 -12.42 -15.34 40.89
N ASP A 474 -12.48 -16.29 39.94
CA ASP A 474 -11.45 -16.53 38.93
C ASP A 474 -12.07 -16.90 37.58
N ILE A 475 -11.27 -16.82 36.52
CA ILE A 475 -11.71 -17.07 35.14
C ILE A 475 -10.96 -18.26 34.54
N LEU A 476 -11.70 -19.25 34.06
CA LEU A 476 -11.14 -20.47 33.47
C LEU A 476 -11.06 -20.38 31.96
N GLN A 477 -12.09 -19.80 31.35
CA GLN A 477 -12.20 -19.68 29.92
C GLN A 477 -12.86 -18.36 29.54
N LEU A 478 -12.43 -17.80 28.42
CA LEU A 478 -12.95 -16.55 27.89
C LEU A 478 -13.15 -16.69 26.39
N ASP A 479 -14.31 -16.25 25.93
CA ASP A 479 -14.65 -16.15 24.52
C ASP A 479 -15.14 -14.74 24.21
N VAL A 480 -14.71 -14.21 23.07
CA VAL A 480 -15.37 -13.07 22.46
C VAL A 480 -16.56 -13.62 21.67
N VAL A 481 -17.75 -13.16 21.98
CA VAL A 481 -19.00 -13.62 21.36
C VAL A 481 -19.44 -12.64 20.29
N ASP A 482 -19.30 -11.33 20.55
CA ASP A 482 -19.72 -10.33 19.59
C ASP A 482 -18.86 -9.06 19.67
N ILE A 483 -18.80 -8.35 18.53
CA ILE A 483 -18.21 -7.03 18.39
C ILE A 483 -19.22 -6.18 17.64
N GLU A 484 -19.98 -5.39 18.39
CA GLU A 484 -21.02 -4.54 17.83
C GLU A 484 -20.36 -3.49 16.92
N LEU A 485 -20.60 -3.61 15.62
CA LEU A 485 -20.28 -2.53 14.69
C LEU A 485 -21.51 -1.62 14.65
N ASP A 486 -21.32 -0.30 14.75
CA ASP A 486 -22.36 0.63 14.27
C ASP A 486 -22.75 0.17 12.87
N GLU A 487 -24.06 0.10 12.59
CA GLU A 487 -24.61 -0.38 11.32
C GLU A 487 -23.78 0.18 10.16
N ASP A 488 -23.29 -0.71 9.27
CA ASP A 488 -22.73 -0.25 7.99
C ASP A 488 -23.72 0.77 7.41
N PRO A 489 -23.28 1.95 6.94
CA PRO A 489 -24.21 2.90 6.32
C PRO A 489 -24.98 2.12 5.26
N GLN A 490 -26.28 1.97 5.49
CA GLN A 490 -27.20 1.31 4.57
C GLN A 490 -26.92 1.91 3.18
N PRO A 491 -26.81 1.09 2.12
CA PRO A 491 -26.69 1.64 0.78
C PRO A 491 -27.83 2.64 0.58
N HIS A 492 -27.49 3.85 0.14
CA HIS A 492 -28.44 4.93 -0.11
C HIS A 492 -29.64 4.36 -0.92
N PRO A 493 -30.90 4.71 -0.62
CA PRO A 493 -32.08 4.12 -1.25
C PRO A 493 -32.18 4.27 -2.79
N ASP A 494 -31.26 4.97 -3.44
CA ASP A 494 -31.34 5.30 -4.87
C ASP A 494 -30.64 4.28 -5.79
N ALA A 495 -30.20 3.13 -5.28
CA ALA A 495 -29.55 2.09 -6.09
C ALA A 495 -30.48 0.92 -6.51
N GLN A 496 -31.79 0.99 -6.24
CA GLN A 496 -32.75 -0.07 -6.59
C GLN A 496 -33.82 0.32 -7.63
N SER A 497 -33.64 1.40 -8.39
CA SER A 497 -34.60 1.81 -9.43
C SER A 497 -33.99 1.88 -10.83
N ASN A 498 -33.30 0.84 -11.30
CA ASN A 498 -32.97 0.73 -12.74
C ASN A 498 -32.75 -0.72 -13.26
N PHE A 499 -33.42 -1.71 -12.66
CA PHE A 499 -33.55 -3.04 -13.26
C PHE A 499 -34.98 -3.57 -13.08
N ALA A 500 -35.93 -2.89 -13.74
CA ALA A 500 -37.24 -3.43 -14.06
C ALA A 500 -37.85 -2.64 -15.22
N SER A 501 -37.43 -2.96 -16.44
CA SER A 501 -38.27 -2.99 -17.67
C SER A 501 -37.47 -3.64 -18.79
#